data_AF-A0A3D3CTJ4-F1
#
_entry.id   AF-A0A3D3CTJ4-F1
#
_cell.length_a   1.000
_cell.length_b   1.000
_cell.length_c   1.000
_cell.angle_alpha   90.00
_cell.angle_beta   90.00
_cell.angle_gamma   90.00
#
_symmetry.space_group_name_H-M   'P 1'
#
loop_
_entity.id
_entity.type
_entity.pdbx_description
1 polymer ?
#
loop_
_entity_poly.entity_id
_entity_poly.type
_entity_poly.pdbx_seq_one_letter_code
_entity_poly.pdbx_strand_id
1 'polypeptide(L)' 'TDDLIGYISVATQQLMLSFNADGEWTGFFVKAATGIYNHFDVKGVWDGKYLCYDSVVGFNLFEKDGSWTGQHIK' A
#
# COMPACT_ATOMS: atom_id res chain seq x y z
N THR A 1 10.57 0.84 -34.46
CA THR A 1 11.06 0.96 -33.07
C THR A 1 9.86 0.80 -32.19
N ASP A 2 9.85 -0.20 -31.32
CA ASP A 2 8.69 -0.40 -30.44
C ASP A 2 8.67 0.72 -29.39
N ASP A 3 7.56 1.45 -29.34
CA ASP A 3 7.32 2.49 -28.35
C ASP A 3 6.62 1.84 -27.15
N LEU A 4 7.45 1.28 -26.27
CA LEU A 4 7.03 0.62 -25.05
C LEU A 4 6.50 1.65 -24.05
N ILE A 5 5.21 1.55 -23.72
CA ILE A 5 4.54 2.47 -22.79
C ILE A 5 4.26 1.87 -21.40
N GLY A 6 4.58 0.58 -21.18
CA GLY A 6 4.45 -0.06 -19.87
C GLY A 6 4.36 -1.59 -19.88
N TYR A 7 4.25 -2.17 -18.68
CA TYR A 7 4.12 -3.61 -18.43
C TYR A 7 3.15 -3.88 -17.28
N ILE A 8 2.58 -5.09 -17.21
CA ILE A 8 1.72 -5.58 -16.11
C ILE A 8 2.33 -6.84 -15.49
N SER A 9 2.24 -7.00 -14.17
CA SER A 9 2.71 -8.17 -13.41
C SER A 9 1.64 -8.70 -12.45
N VAL A 10 1.82 -9.94 -11.99
CA VAL A 10 0.83 -10.80 -11.31
C VAL A 10 0.32 -10.20 -9.98
N ALA A 11 -1.01 -10.20 -9.84
CA ALA A 11 -1.78 -9.72 -8.68
C ALA A 11 -2.05 -10.81 -7.61
N THR A 12 -1.02 -11.45 -7.04
CA THR A 12 -1.18 -12.46 -5.96
C THR A 12 -0.41 -12.06 -4.69
N GLN A 13 -0.92 -12.39 -3.49
CA GLN A 13 -0.38 -12.20 -2.10
C GLN A 13 0.29 -10.86 -1.73
N GLN A 14 0.32 -9.89 -2.64
CA GLN A 14 1.14 -8.69 -2.57
C GLN A 14 0.33 -7.40 -2.69
N LEU A 15 -0.99 -7.50 -2.90
CA LEU A 15 -1.88 -6.35 -3.04
C LEU A 15 -3.00 -6.42 -2.00
N MET A 16 -3.21 -5.33 -1.26
CA MET A 16 -4.31 -5.16 -0.31
C MET A 16 -5.14 -3.95 -0.72
N LEU A 17 -6.46 -4.08 -0.74
CA LEU A 17 -7.35 -2.96 -1.07
C LEU A 17 -7.61 -2.11 0.18
N SER A 18 -7.57 -0.79 0.02
CA SER A 18 -7.81 0.18 1.08
C SER A 18 -9.21 0.77 0.92
N PHE A 19 -10.00 0.72 1.98
CA PHE A 19 -11.35 1.28 2.03
C PHE A 19 -11.49 2.21 3.23
N ASN A 20 -12.28 3.26 3.11
CA ASN A 20 -12.67 4.09 4.25
C ASN A 20 -13.77 3.41 5.10
N ALA A 21 -14.18 4.05 6.20
CA ALA A 21 -15.19 3.52 7.12
C ALA A 21 -16.58 3.35 6.48
N ASP A 22 -16.85 4.08 5.41
CA ASP A 22 -18.10 4.00 4.64
C ASP A 22 -18.06 2.90 3.57
N GLY A 23 -16.93 2.19 3.44
CA GLY A 23 -16.73 1.12 2.46
C GLY A 23 -16.36 1.62 1.06
N GLU A 24 -16.00 2.89 0.91
CA GLU A 24 -15.54 3.44 -0.37
C GLU A 24 -14.07 3.10 -0.61
N TRP A 25 -13.74 2.73 -1.85
CA TRP A 25 -12.37 2.40 -2.24
C TRP A 25 -11.50 3.66 -2.27
N THR A 26 -10.43 3.67 -1.46
CA THR A 26 -9.54 4.85 -1.32
C THR A 26 -8.15 4.63 -1.90
N GLY A 27 -7.81 3.39 -2.28
CA GLY A 27 -6.49 3.06 -2.83
C GLY A 27 -6.11 1.61 -2.60
N PHE A 28 -4.82 1.31 -2.71
CA PHE A 28 -4.31 -0.04 -2.54
C PHE A 28 -2.88 -0.02 -2.01
N PHE A 29 -2.51 -1.07 -1.29
CA PHE A 29 -1.16 -1.29 -0.80
C PHE A 29 -0.47 -2.37 -1.62
N VAL A 30 0.76 -2.14 -2.04
CA VAL A 30 1.58 -3.09 -2.80
C VAL A 30 2.81 -3.48 -1.98
N LYS A 31 3.09 -4.78 -1.88
CA LYS A 31 4.25 -5.31 -1.15
C LYS A 31 5.54 -4.75 -1.72
N ALA A 32 6.31 -4.07 -0.88
CA ALA A 32 7.63 -3.55 -1.22
C ALA A 32 8.75 -4.45 -0.67
N ALA A 33 8.55 -5.02 0.53
CA ALA A 33 9.46 -5.97 1.16
C ALA A 33 8.71 -6.91 2.11
N THR A 34 9.41 -7.82 2.79
CA THR A 34 8.81 -8.68 3.81
C THR A 34 8.18 -7.82 4.91
N GLY A 35 6.87 -7.91 5.07
CA GLY A 35 6.11 -7.15 6.06
C GLY A 35 5.92 -5.67 5.73
N ILE A 36 6.37 -5.18 4.57
CA ILE A 36 6.29 -3.76 4.19
C ILE A 36 5.50 -3.59 2.89
N TYR A 37 4.55 -2.64 2.88
CA TYR A 37 3.64 -2.39 1.75
C TYR A 37 3.44 -0.90 1.51
N ASN A 38 3.71 -0.42 0.30
CA ASN A 38 3.54 1.00 -0.07
C ASN A 38 2.11 1.30 -0.48
N HIS A 39 1.58 2.47 -0.09
CA HIS A 39 0.23 2.90 -0.42
C HIS A 39 0.17 3.67 -1.74
N PHE A 40 -0.84 3.39 -2.54
CA PHE A 40 -1.14 4.11 -3.78
C PHE A 40 -2.60 4.55 -3.74
N ASP A 41 -2.88 5.76 -4.23
CA ASP A 41 -4.25 6.22 -4.39
C ASP A 41 -5.00 5.43 -5.49
N VAL A 42 -6.30 5.70 -5.66
CA VAL A 42 -7.14 5.05 -6.69
C VAL A 42 -6.66 5.27 -8.13
N LYS A 43 -5.77 6.26 -8.36
CA LYS A 43 -5.16 6.54 -9.66
C LYS A 43 -3.78 5.87 -9.81
N GLY A 44 -3.30 5.17 -8.79
CA GLY A 44 -1.99 4.54 -8.78
C GLY A 44 -0.84 5.50 -8.48
N VAL A 45 -1.11 6.66 -7.89
CA VAL A 45 -0.06 7.59 -7.45
C VAL A 45 0.43 7.18 -6.06
N TRP A 46 1.74 6.95 -5.94
CA TRP A 46 2.37 6.69 -4.64
C TRP A 46 2.32 7.96 -3.79
N ASP A 47 1.69 7.87 -2.62
CA ASP A 47 1.53 9.03 -1.73
C ASP A 47 2.64 9.13 -0.67
N GLY A 48 3.57 8.18 -0.67
CA GLY A 48 4.68 8.12 0.28
C GLY A 48 4.39 7.31 1.54
N LYS A 49 3.13 6.93 1.81
CA LYS A 49 2.80 6.14 3.01
C LYS A 49 3.09 4.66 2.82
N TYR A 50 3.31 3.97 3.92
CA TYR A 50 3.52 2.52 3.89
C TYR A 50 3.08 1.82 5.18
N LEU A 51 2.72 0.55 5.05
CA LEU A 51 2.42 -0.35 6.15
C LEU A 51 3.65 -1.14 6.58
N CYS A 52 3.78 -1.37 7.87
CA CYS A 52 4.72 -2.34 8.45
C CYS A 52 3.97 -3.32 9.35
N TYR A 53 4.13 -4.62 9.10
CA TYR A 53 3.51 -5.68 9.89
C TYR A 53 4.04 -5.68 11.31
N ASP A 54 3.15 -5.65 12.31
CA ASP A 54 3.53 -5.40 13.70
C ASP A 54 3.76 -6.65 14.56
N SER A 55 3.76 -7.85 13.96
CA SER A 55 3.94 -9.17 14.60
C SER A 55 2.82 -9.65 15.54
N VAL A 56 1.81 -8.82 15.87
CA VAL A 56 0.78 -9.14 16.89
C VAL A 56 -0.66 -9.10 16.34
N VAL A 57 -0.83 -8.99 15.01
CA VAL A 57 -2.09 -8.96 14.24
C VAL A 57 -2.45 -7.53 13.79
N GLY A 58 -1.79 -7.10 12.72
CA GLY A 58 -2.13 -5.88 11.99
C GLY A 58 -0.93 -5.23 11.33
N PHE A 59 -1.12 -3.97 10.95
CA PHE A 59 -0.11 -3.14 10.31
C PHE A 59 -0.12 -1.74 10.91
N ASN A 60 1.07 -1.20 11.14
CA ASN A 60 1.26 0.21 11.46
C ASN A 60 1.45 1.03 10.18
N LEU A 61 0.77 2.17 10.08
CA LEU A 61 0.93 3.09 8.96
C LEU A 61 1.99 4.16 9.28
N PHE A 62 2.92 4.33 8.35
CA PHE A 62 4.01 5.29 8.45
C PHE A 62 3.93 6.31 7.32
N GLU A 63 4.41 7.52 7.60
CA GLU A 63 4.68 8.54 6.60
C GLU A 63 5.96 8.25 5.83
N LYS A 64 6.18 8.98 4.74
CA LYS A 64 7.34 8.81 3.85
C LYS A 64 8.70 8.94 4.53
N ASP A 65 8.77 9.74 5.59
CA ASP A 65 9.99 9.96 6.38
C ASP A 65 10.22 8.88 7.46
N GLY A 66 9.33 7.91 7.56
CA GLY A 66 9.36 6.84 8.55
C GLY A 66 8.80 7.22 9.91
N SER A 67 8.17 8.40 10.04
CA SER A 67 7.39 8.72 11.22
C SER A 67 6.11 7.88 11.26
N TRP A 68 5.76 7.38 12.45
CA TRP A 68 4.52 6.66 12.65
C TRP A 68 3.35 7.64 12.66
N THR A 69 2.29 7.33 11.92
CA THR A 69 1.09 8.18 11.84
C THR A 69 0.20 8.12 13.09
N GLY A 70 0.48 7.19 14.02
CA GLY A 70 -0.42 6.87 15.13
C GLY A 70 -1.55 5.89 14.75
N GLN A 71 -1.63 5.48 13.48
CA GLN A 71 -2.68 4.60 12.98
C GLN A 71 -2.22 3.13 12.93
N HIS A 72 -3.11 2.24 13.40
CA HIS A 72 -2.96 0.79 13.35
C HIS A 72 -4.15 0.16 12.62
N ILE A 73 -3.87 -0.67 11.61
CA ILE A 73 -4.85 -1.28 10.71
C ILE A 73 -4.92 -2.78 10.99
N LYS A 74 -6.13 -3.33 11.11
CA LYS A 74 -6.40 -4.77 11.34
C LYS A 74 -7.04 -5.42 10.14
#